data_AF-A0A5J4UUC0-F1
#
_entry.id   AF-A0A5J4UUC0-F1
#
_cell.length_a   1.000
_cell.length_b   1.000
_cell.length_c   1.000
_cell.angle_alpha   90.00
_cell.angle_beta   90.00
_cell.angle_gamma   90.00
#
_symmetry.space_group_name_H-M   'P 1'
#
loop_
_entity.id
_entity.type
_entity.pdbx_description
1 polymer ?
#
loop_
_entity_poly.entity_id
_entity_poly.type
_entity_poly.pdbx_seq_one_letter_code
_entity_poly.pdbx_strand_id
1 'polypeptide(L)'
;MDQEGAEKHIYTQFQISSVLLKEKKVLNVAWSGIAATLLRDGRTVHNAFKLPVPTNYEGVCSSISKDSEEGKLLRSIDIIIWDEAPMASKYALDAINSVLQFVMGNKVLFGGKCLILGGDFRQCLPIIKSRVPMDSVTASIKFSNCWNNSGQF
;
A
#
# COMPACT_ATOMS: atom_id res chain seq x y z
N MET A 1 -6.20 26.94 9.96
CA MET A 1 -5.67 26.57 8.64
C MET A 1 -5.66 25.07 8.61
N ASP A 2 -6.67 24.53 7.97
CA ASP A 2 -7.36 23.36 8.51
C ASP A 2 -6.80 22.11 7.82
N GLN A 3 -6.26 21.18 8.60
CA GLN A 3 -5.66 19.92 8.12
C GLN A 3 -6.62 19.13 7.22
N GLU A 4 -7.92 19.29 7.44
CA GLU A 4 -9.02 18.70 6.67
C GLU A 4 -9.08 19.21 5.22
N GLY A 5 -8.54 20.41 4.94
CA GLY A 5 -8.52 21.00 3.60
C GLY A 5 -7.42 20.43 2.70
N ALA A 6 -6.29 20.01 3.27
CA ALA A 6 -5.16 19.47 2.51
C ALA A 6 -5.41 18.02 2.05
N GLU A 7 -6.02 17.20 2.90
CA GLU A 7 -6.42 15.82 2.56
C GLU A 7 -7.45 15.83 1.42
N LYS A 8 -8.50 16.66 1.52
CA LYS A 8 -9.49 16.81 0.44
C LYS A 8 -8.85 17.28 -0.88
N HIS A 9 -7.78 18.07 -0.83
CA HIS A 9 -7.10 18.59 -2.03
C HIS A 9 -6.28 17.52 -2.77
N ILE A 10 -5.54 16.67 -2.06
CA ILE A 10 -4.77 15.55 -2.64
C ILE A 10 -5.71 14.51 -3.23
N TYR A 11 -6.76 14.16 -2.50
CA TYR A 11 -7.79 13.19 -2.93
C TYR A 11 -8.49 13.61 -4.23
N THR A 12 -8.75 14.91 -4.41
CA THR A 12 -9.40 15.45 -5.61
C THR A 12 -8.44 15.47 -6.81
N GLN A 13 -7.16 15.83 -6.61
CA GLN A 13 -6.14 15.79 -7.68
C GLN A 13 -5.83 14.36 -8.14
N PHE A 14 -5.97 13.37 -7.27
CA PHE A 14 -5.69 11.98 -7.61
C PHE A 14 -6.81 11.32 -8.42
N GLN A 15 -8.09 11.59 -8.10
CA GLN A 15 -9.20 11.17 -8.96
C GLN A 15 -9.13 11.82 -10.35
N ILE A 16 -8.63 13.05 -10.44
CA ILE A 16 -8.35 13.71 -11.73
C ILE A 16 -7.25 12.96 -12.50
N SER A 17 -6.24 12.41 -11.83
CA SER A 17 -5.22 11.56 -12.46
C SER A 17 -5.81 10.27 -13.03
N SER A 18 -6.76 9.65 -12.33
CA SER A 18 -7.54 8.49 -12.80
C SER A 18 -8.39 8.80 -14.04
N VAL A 19 -8.94 10.01 -14.13
CA VAL A 19 -9.69 10.51 -15.30
C VAL A 19 -8.75 10.88 -16.45
N LEU A 20 -7.57 11.43 -16.17
CA LEU A 20 -6.58 11.83 -17.18
C LEU A 20 -5.85 10.65 -17.83
N LEU A 21 -5.74 9.50 -17.14
CA LEU A 21 -4.93 8.36 -17.60
C LEU A 21 -5.65 7.31 -18.47
N LYS A 22 -6.85 7.58 -18.98
CA LYS A 22 -7.59 6.73 -19.96
C LYS A 22 -7.69 5.24 -19.57
N GLU A 23 -8.87 4.80 -19.14
CA GLU A 23 -9.23 3.37 -18.99
C GLU A 23 -8.35 2.52 -18.04
N LYS A 24 -7.63 3.13 -17.11
CA LYS A 24 -6.81 2.40 -16.14
C LYS A 24 -7.62 1.94 -14.93
N LYS A 25 -7.44 0.68 -14.52
CA LYS A 25 -8.11 0.12 -13.35
C LYS A 25 -7.32 0.44 -12.09
N VAL A 26 -7.99 1.06 -11.12
CA VAL A 26 -7.36 1.55 -9.88
C VAL A 26 -7.87 0.73 -8.70
N LEU A 27 -6.96 0.30 -7.83
CA LEU A 27 -7.27 -0.28 -6.53
C LEU A 27 -6.91 0.69 -5.42
N ASN A 28 -7.92 1.12 -4.65
CA ASN A 28 -7.73 2.00 -3.51
C ASN A 28 -7.61 1.18 -2.23
N VAL A 29 -6.51 1.34 -1.51
CA VAL A 29 -6.27 0.69 -0.23
C VAL A 29 -5.84 1.67 0.85
N ALA A 30 -6.13 1.34 2.10
CA ALA A 30 -5.60 2.07 3.24
C ALA A 30 -5.17 1.12 4.37
N TRP A 31 -4.29 1.59 5.27
CA TRP A 31 -3.88 0.80 6.42
C TRP A 31 -5.01 0.60 7.44
N SER A 32 -5.73 1.69 7.79
CA SER A 32 -6.83 1.65 8.74
C SER A 32 -8.18 1.39 8.06
N GLY A 33 -9.11 0.76 8.79
CA GLY A 33 -10.48 0.54 8.30
C GLY A 33 -11.23 1.84 8.03
N ILE A 34 -11.03 2.86 8.88
CA ILE A 34 -11.70 4.17 8.75
C ILE A 34 -11.22 4.88 7.49
N ALA A 35 -9.91 4.95 7.26
CA ALA A 35 -9.35 5.53 6.04
C ALA A 35 -9.84 4.77 4.79
N ALA A 36 -9.91 3.44 4.85
CA ALA A 36 -10.43 2.63 3.74
C ALA A 36 -11.89 2.97 3.40
N THR A 37 -12.74 3.30 4.38
CA THR A 37 -14.15 3.69 4.13
C THR A 37 -14.30 5.06 3.48
N LEU A 38 -13.30 5.94 3.61
CA LEU A 38 -13.31 7.26 2.98
C LEU A 38 -12.89 7.20 1.50
N LEU A 39 -12.24 6.11 1.09
CA LEU A 39 -11.86 5.85 -0.29
C LEU A 39 -13.02 5.25 -1.08
N ARG A 40 -13.22 5.71 -2.32
CA ARG A 40 -14.19 5.09 -3.24
C ARG A 40 -13.77 3.65 -3.54
N ASP A 41 -14.68 2.71 -3.30
CA ASP A 41 -14.43 1.26 -3.40
C ASP A 41 -13.20 0.80 -2.58
N GLY A 42 -12.89 1.55 -1.52
CA GLY A 42 -11.71 1.36 -0.70
C GLY A 42 -11.74 0.07 0.10
N ARG A 43 -10.56 -0.53 0.28
CA ARG A 43 -10.37 -1.73 1.10
C ARG A 43 -9.20 -1.54 2.04
N THR A 44 -9.20 -2.22 3.18
CA THR A 44 -7.99 -2.30 3.98
C THR A 44 -6.91 -3.09 3.24
N VAL A 45 -5.65 -2.72 3.42
CA VAL A 45 -4.49 -3.43 2.85
C VAL A 45 -4.52 -4.91 3.22
N HIS A 46 -4.84 -5.21 4.48
CA HIS A 46 -4.97 -6.59 4.96
C HIS A 46 -6.02 -7.39 4.18
N ASN A 47 -7.17 -6.80 3.87
CA ASN A 47 -8.22 -7.49 3.12
C ASN A 47 -7.88 -7.57 1.62
N ALA A 48 -7.39 -6.49 1.03
CA ALA A 48 -7.07 -6.43 -0.39
C ALA A 48 -5.99 -7.43 -0.81
N PHE A 49 -4.98 -7.61 0.05
CA PHE A 49 -3.85 -8.51 -0.21
C PHE A 49 -3.88 -9.80 0.63
N LYS A 50 -4.95 -10.06 1.37
CA LYS A 50 -5.09 -11.21 2.29
C LYS A 50 -3.85 -11.42 3.16
N LEU A 51 -3.35 -10.33 3.75
CA LEU A 51 -2.20 -10.39 4.66
C LEU A 51 -2.67 -10.86 6.05
N PRO A 52 -1.91 -11.73 6.73
CA PRO A 52 -2.21 -12.13 8.10
C PRO A 52 -2.06 -10.94 9.06
N VAL A 53 -2.82 -10.92 10.14
CA VAL A 53 -2.67 -9.93 11.22
C VAL A 53 -2.15 -10.68 12.45
N PRO A 54 -0.99 -10.30 13.03
CA PRO A 54 -0.17 -9.12 12.74
C PRO A 54 0.80 -9.28 11.54
N THR A 55 1.26 -8.16 10.97
CA THR A 55 2.19 -8.10 9.80
C THR A 55 3.58 -7.56 10.17
N ASN A 56 4.02 -7.72 11.41
CA ASN A 56 5.21 -7.06 11.95
C ASN A 56 6.46 -7.97 12.05
N TYR A 57 6.52 -9.04 11.25
CA TYR A 57 7.62 -10.01 11.26
C TYR A 57 8.12 -10.35 9.86
N GLU A 58 9.34 -10.86 9.77
CA GLU A 58 9.97 -11.27 8.51
C GLU A 58 9.32 -12.55 7.96
N GLY A 59 9.08 -12.61 6.64
CA GLY A 59 8.41 -13.75 6.03
C GLY A 59 6.88 -13.72 6.10
N VAL A 60 6.28 -12.57 6.44
CA VAL A 60 4.84 -12.33 6.22
C VAL A 60 4.54 -12.53 4.73
N CYS A 61 3.58 -13.40 4.44
CA CYS A 61 3.16 -13.72 3.08
C CYS A 61 1.64 -13.62 2.94
N SER A 62 1.21 -13.19 1.76
CA SER A 62 -0.20 -13.25 1.37
C SER A 62 -0.65 -14.69 1.14
N SER A 63 -1.92 -14.99 1.44
CA SER A 63 -2.55 -16.27 1.09
C SER A 63 -3.19 -16.28 -0.32
N ILE A 64 -2.99 -15.23 -1.13
CA ILE A 64 -3.55 -15.14 -2.49
C ILE A 64 -2.89 -16.16 -3.41
N SER A 65 -3.72 -17.01 -4.02
CA SER A 65 -3.35 -17.87 -5.15
C SER A 65 -3.45 -17.10 -6.47
N LYS A 66 -2.65 -17.49 -7.48
CA LYS A 66 -2.77 -16.90 -8.82
C LYS A 66 -4.16 -17.13 -9.41
N ASP A 67 -4.77 -18.28 -9.16
CA ASP A 67 -6.04 -18.66 -9.78
C ASP A 67 -7.27 -18.19 -9.00
N SER A 68 -7.07 -17.59 -7.82
CA SER A 68 -8.18 -17.02 -7.04
C SER A 68 -8.76 -15.78 -7.70
N GLU A 69 -9.98 -15.42 -7.29
CA GLU A 69 -10.64 -14.20 -7.76
C GLU A 69 -9.83 -12.95 -7.39
N GLU A 70 -9.21 -12.91 -6.21
CA GLU A 70 -8.28 -11.84 -5.84
C GLU A 70 -7.04 -11.81 -6.74
N GLY A 71 -6.47 -12.96 -7.10
CA GLY A 71 -5.35 -13.03 -8.03
C GLY A 71 -5.72 -12.47 -9.42
N LYS A 72 -6.90 -12.83 -9.93
CA LYS A 72 -7.43 -12.28 -11.20
C LYS A 72 -7.70 -10.79 -11.11
N LEU A 73 -8.30 -10.33 -10.01
CA LEU A 73 -8.54 -8.91 -9.74
C LEU A 73 -7.21 -8.15 -9.78
N LEU A 74 -6.24 -8.56 -8.97
CA LEU A 74 -4.92 -7.94 -8.90
C LEU A 74 -4.25 -7.90 -10.28
N ARG A 75 -4.32 -8.97 -11.09
CA ARG A 75 -3.80 -8.93 -12.47
C ARG A 75 -4.42 -7.82 -13.30
N SER A 76 -5.72 -7.59 -13.18
CA SER A 76 -6.44 -6.58 -13.95
C SER A 76 -6.18 -5.14 -13.53
N ILE A 77 -5.68 -4.91 -12.31
CA ILE A 77 -5.38 -3.57 -11.79
C ILE A 77 -4.11 -3.02 -12.43
N ASP A 78 -4.10 -1.76 -12.84
CA ASP A 78 -2.91 -1.07 -13.32
C ASP A 78 -2.22 -0.26 -12.21
N ILE A 79 -3.02 0.39 -11.37
CA ILE A 79 -2.57 1.36 -10.36
C ILE A 79 -3.11 0.97 -9.00
N ILE A 80 -2.24 0.98 -7.99
CA ILE A 80 -2.59 0.74 -6.60
C ILE A 80 -2.29 2.03 -5.83
N ILE A 81 -3.33 2.59 -5.22
CA ILE A 81 -3.22 3.78 -4.38
C ILE A 81 -3.32 3.32 -2.95
N TRP A 82 -2.30 3.62 -2.15
CA TRP A 82 -2.24 3.24 -0.76
C TRP A 82 -2.20 4.48 0.12
N ASP A 83 -3.31 4.81 0.77
CA ASP A 83 -3.36 5.86 1.79
C ASP A 83 -2.98 5.35 3.19
N GLU A 84 -2.48 6.24 4.05
CA GLU A 84 -1.91 5.89 5.35
C GLU A 84 -0.78 4.86 5.25
N ALA A 85 -0.01 4.89 4.16
CA ALA A 85 1.14 4.02 3.96
C ALA A 85 2.19 4.12 5.09
N PRO A 86 2.52 5.30 5.67
CA PRO A 86 3.53 5.41 6.73
C PRO A 86 3.23 4.57 7.99
N MET A 87 1.96 4.24 8.23
CA MET A 87 1.54 3.39 9.36
C MET A 87 1.88 1.90 9.15
N ALA A 88 2.22 1.50 7.93
CA ALA A 88 2.50 0.12 7.58
C ALA A 88 3.94 -0.27 7.88
N SER A 89 4.14 -1.53 8.28
CA SER A 89 5.48 -2.09 8.46
C SER A 89 6.16 -2.29 7.10
N LYS A 90 7.50 -2.22 7.06
CA LYS A 90 8.31 -2.61 5.90
C LYS A 90 7.98 -4.03 5.42
N TYR A 91 7.68 -4.93 6.37
CA TYR A 91 7.30 -6.31 6.08
C TYR A 91 5.99 -6.41 5.31
N ALA A 92 5.01 -5.54 5.58
CA ALA A 92 3.78 -5.48 4.81
C ALA A 92 4.05 -5.03 3.37
N LEU A 93 4.93 -4.04 3.17
CA LEU A 93 5.31 -3.59 1.84
C LEU A 93 6.06 -4.66 1.05
N ASP A 94 7.01 -5.35 1.69
CA ASP A 94 7.77 -6.45 1.06
C ASP A 94 6.86 -7.65 0.72
N ALA A 95 5.88 -7.96 1.59
CA ALA A 95 4.88 -8.98 1.34
C ALA A 95 3.99 -8.63 0.13
N ILE A 96 3.60 -7.35 0.00
CA ILE A 96 2.83 -6.85 -1.15
C ILE A 96 3.65 -6.96 -2.44
N ASN A 97 4.91 -6.55 -2.42
CA ASN A 97 5.79 -6.72 -3.57
C ASN A 97 5.89 -8.20 -3.99
N SER A 98 6.08 -9.09 -3.01
CA SER A 98 6.20 -10.54 -3.25
C SER A 98 4.92 -11.15 -3.85
N VAL A 99 3.74 -10.81 -3.32
CA VAL A 99 2.48 -11.32 -3.87
C VAL A 99 2.19 -10.76 -5.26
N LEU A 100 2.50 -9.49 -5.52
CA LEU A 100 2.30 -8.90 -6.85
C LEU A 100 3.22 -9.55 -7.89
N GLN A 101 4.48 -9.78 -7.55
CA GLN A 101 5.43 -10.54 -8.38
C GLN A 101 4.92 -11.96 -8.64
N PHE A 102 4.45 -12.64 -7.59
CA PHE A 102 3.87 -13.98 -7.70
C PHE A 102 2.66 -14.01 -8.63
N VAL A 103 1.68 -13.13 -8.42
CA VAL A 103 0.43 -13.05 -9.20
C VAL A 103 0.68 -12.68 -10.65
N MET A 104 1.63 -11.78 -10.91
CA MET A 104 2.00 -11.35 -12.27
C MET A 104 2.96 -12.32 -12.97
N GLY A 105 3.61 -13.22 -12.23
CA GLY A 105 4.57 -14.17 -12.79
C GLY A 105 5.88 -13.54 -13.26
N ASN A 106 6.25 -12.38 -12.71
CA ASN A 106 7.50 -11.69 -13.03
C ASN A 106 8.22 -11.25 -11.74
N LYS A 107 9.50 -10.88 -11.87
CA LYS A 107 10.32 -10.36 -10.74
C LYS A 107 10.44 -8.84 -10.74
N VAL A 108 9.62 -8.15 -11.52
CA VAL A 108 9.63 -6.68 -11.59
C VAL A 108 9.07 -6.12 -10.27
N LEU A 109 9.56 -4.96 -9.85
CA LEU A 109 9.04 -4.30 -8.64
C LEU A 109 7.52 -4.12 -8.74
N PHE A 110 6.80 -4.53 -7.69
CA PHE A 110 5.34 -4.58 -7.59
C PHE A 110 4.65 -5.30 -8.76
N GLY A 111 5.31 -6.28 -9.36
CA GLY A 111 4.79 -7.02 -10.51
C GLY A 111 4.67 -6.17 -11.79
N GLY A 112 5.30 -4.99 -11.84
CA GLY A 112 5.15 -4.01 -12.91
C GLY A 112 3.95 -3.06 -12.75
N LYS A 113 3.28 -3.08 -11.60
CA LYS A 113 2.16 -2.17 -11.31
C LYS A 113 2.65 -0.84 -10.75
N CYS A 114 1.88 0.21 -11.00
CA CYS A 114 2.15 1.52 -10.41
C CYS A 114 1.61 1.53 -8.98
N LEU A 115 2.50 1.57 -7.98
CA LEU A 115 2.14 1.73 -6.57
C LEU A 115 2.39 3.18 -6.16
N ILE A 116 1.35 3.84 -5.66
CA ILE A 116 1.43 5.22 -5.20
C ILE A 116 1.09 5.24 -3.71
N LEU A 117 2.06 5.67 -2.90
CA LEU A 117 1.97 5.71 -1.45
C LEU A 117 1.61 7.13 -1.01
N GLY A 118 0.43 7.26 -0.42
CA GLY A 118 -0.09 8.47 0.22
C GLY A 118 -0.07 8.36 1.75
N GLY A 119 -0.12 9.51 2.41
CA GLY A 119 -0.16 9.65 3.86
C GLY A 119 0.87 10.65 4.39
N ASP A 120 0.64 11.19 5.59
CA ASP A 120 1.57 12.12 6.22
C ASP A 120 2.63 11.35 7.04
N PHE A 121 3.84 11.22 6.49
CA PHE A 121 4.99 10.64 7.20
C PHE A 121 5.39 11.41 8.47
N ARG A 122 4.82 12.60 8.72
CA ARG A 122 5.04 13.38 9.94
C ARG A 122 3.99 13.08 11.03
N GLN A 123 2.93 12.33 10.74
CA GLN A 123 1.84 12.08 11.68
C GLN A 123 1.91 10.70 12.35
N CYS A 124 2.26 9.61 11.66
CA CYS A 124 2.28 8.27 12.26
C CYS A 124 3.41 7.36 11.73
N LEU A 125 4.26 6.88 12.63
CA LEU A 125 5.17 5.74 12.38
C LEU A 125 4.41 4.41 12.57
N PRO A 126 4.92 3.28 12.04
CA PRO A 126 4.30 1.98 12.28
C PRO A 126 4.22 1.67 13.77
N ILE A 127 3.04 1.30 14.25
CA ILE A 127 2.84 0.97 15.66
C ILE A 127 3.38 -0.44 15.92
N ILE A 128 4.60 -0.51 16.46
CA ILE A 128 5.20 -1.75 16.94
C ILE A 128 5.06 -1.80 18.46
N LYS A 129 4.69 -2.94 19.02
CA LYS A 129 4.77 -3.19 20.48
C LYS A 129 6.23 -3.40 20.91
N SER A 130 7.11 -2.42 20.67
CA SER A 130 8.49 -2.42 21.19
C SER A 130 8.71 -1.25 22.15
N ARG A 131 9.52 -1.47 23.19
CA ARG A 131 9.91 -0.44 24.17
C ARG A 131 10.96 0.54 23.62
N VAL A 132 11.52 0.28 22.43
CA VAL A 132 12.61 1.07 21.85
C VAL A 132 12.10 1.87 20.64
N PRO A 133 12.16 3.21 20.67
CA PRO A 133 11.70 4.06 19.55
C PRO A 133 12.40 3.75 18.21
N MET A 134 13.66 3.30 18.28
CA MET A 134 14.48 2.95 17.11
C MET A 134 13.89 1.77 16.31
N ASP A 135 13.15 0.87 16.96
CA ASP A 135 12.49 -0.25 16.29
C ASP A 135 11.32 0.23 15.40
N SER A 136 10.60 1.27 15.85
CA SER A 136 9.52 1.89 15.06
C SER A 136 10.08 2.56 13.80
N VAL A 137 11.27 3.15 13.90
CA VAL A 137 11.97 3.76 12.77
C VAL A 137 12.47 2.71 11.78
N THR A 138 13.10 1.63 12.26
CA THR A 138 13.67 0.59 11.38
C THR A 138 12.64 -0.36 10.76
N ALA A 139 11.40 -0.40 11.27
CA ALA A 139 10.29 -1.07 10.60
C ALA A 139 9.50 -0.15 9.66
N SER A 140 9.88 1.13 9.55
CA SER A 140 9.24 2.06 8.63
C SER A 140 9.53 1.69 7.18
N ILE A 141 8.59 2.00 6.28
CA ILE A 141 8.69 1.73 4.83
C ILE A 141 10.01 2.23 4.22
N LYS A 142 10.55 3.33 4.74
CA LYS A 142 11.83 3.93 4.28
C LYS A 142 13.03 2.99 4.37
N PHE A 143 12.96 1.95 5.20
CA PHE A 143 14.00 0.95 5.37
C PHE A 143 13.70 -0.36 4.62
N SER A 144 12.64 -0.41 3.80
CA SER A 144 12.36 -1.56 2.92
C SER A 144 13.31 -1.57 1.72
N ASN A 145 13.64 -2.77 1.23
CA ASN A 145 14.42 -2.91 0.00
C ASN A 145 13.66 -2.36 -1.21
N CYS A 146 12.32 -2.35 -1.16
CA CYS A 146 11.47 -1.79 -2.19
C CYS A 146 11.61 -0.26 -2.33
N TRP A 147 11.80 0.45 -1.21
CA TRP A 147 11.94 1.91 -1.18
C TRP A 147 13.26 2.40 -1.80
N ASN A 148 14.36 1.65 -1.61
CA ASN A 148 15.66 2.02 -2.18
C ASN A 148 15.71 1.88 -3.71
N ASN A 149 14.79 1.11 -4.29
CA ASN A 149 14.72 0.86 -5.73
C ASN A 149 13.60 1.64 -6.45
N SER A 150 12.93 2.58 -5.77
CA SER A 150 11.90 3.43 -6.37
C SER A 150 12.41 4.83 -6.72
N GLY A 151 11.96 5.40 -7.83
CA GLY A 151 12.21 6.80 -8.17
C GLY A 151 11.54 7.73 -7.15
N GLN A 152 12.30 8.67 -6.59
CA GLN A 152 11.81 9.68 -5.66
C GLN A 152 11.53 10.96 -6.46
N PHE A 153 10.33 11.52 -6.31
CA PHE A 153 9.92 12.79 -6.90
C PHE A 153 9.73 13.84 -5.80
#